data_AF-L9M045-F1
#
_entry.id   AF-L9M045-F1
#
_cell.length_a   1.000
_cell.length_b   1.000
_cell.length_c   1.000
_cell.angle_alpha   90.00
_cell.angle_beta   90.00
_cell.angle_gamma   90.00
#
_symmetry.space_group_name_H-M   'P 1'
#
loop_
_entity.id
_entity.type
_entity.pdbx_description
1 polymer ?
#
loop_
_entity_poly.entity_id
_entity_poly.type
_entity_poly.pdbx_seq_one_letter_code
_entity_poly.pdbx_strand_id
1 'polypeptide(L)' 'NFGPIMAMAADVTIAQVSEIAELGQLDPEHIITPGIFVQHVVAVNAGQGEAA' A
#
# COMPACT_ATOMS: atom_id res chain seq x y z
N ASN A 1 -12.43 0.61 2.20
CA ASN A 1 -12.23 0.12 0.80
C ASN A 1 -11.92 -1.38 0.86
N PHE A 2 -11.73 -2.06 -0.27
CA PHE A 2 -11.43 -3.51 -0.33
C PHE A 2 -9.94 -3.87 -0.29
N GLY A 3 -9.05 -2.88 -0.26
CA GLY A 3 -7.60 -3.07 -0.34
C GLY A 3 -7.05 -4.12 0.62
N PRO A 4 -7.38 -4.09 1.94
CA PRO A 4 -6.86 -5.07 2.89
C PRO A 4 -7.25 -6.51 2.56
N ILE A 5 -8.51 -6.74 2.18
CA ILE A 5 -9.01 -8.09 1.86
C ILE A 5 -8.33 -8.62 0.59
N MET A 6 -8.15 -7.77 -0.42
CA MET A 6 -7.43 -8.15 -1.65
C MET A 6 -5.96 -8.46 -1.38
N ALA A 7 -5.29 -7.65 -0.55
CA ALA A 7 -3.88 -7.84 -0.21
C ALA A 7 -3.62 -9.15 0.53
N MET A 8 -4.53 -9.55 1.43
CA MET A 8 -4.43 -10.81 2.16
C MET A 8 -4.72 -12.05 1.29
N ALA A 9 -5.50 -11.90 0.22
CA ALA A 9 -5.91 -13.01 -0.64
C ALA A 9 -4.96 -13.26 -1.83
N ALA A 10 -4.11 -12.29 -2.17
CA ALA A 10 -3.21 -12.37 -3.30
C ALA A 10 -1.90 -13.09 -2.95
N ASP A 11 -1.34 -13.84 -3.91
CA ASP A 11 -0.01 -14.43 -3.77
C ASP A 11 1.09 -13.35 -3.76
N VAL A 12 0.89 -12.26 -4.53
CA VAL A 12 1.78 -11.11 -4.61
C VAL A 12 0.96 -9.82 -4.68
N THR A 13 1.22 -8.92 -3.75
CA THR A 13 0.59 -7.61 -3.57
C THR A 13 1.61 -6.50 -3.81
N ILE A 14 1.27 -5.60 -4.74
CA ILE A 14 2.00 -4.36 -5.02
C ILE A 14 1.11 -3.18 -4.63
N ALA A 15 1.47 -2.47 -3.57
CA ALA A 15 0.74 -1.30 -3.11
C ALA A 15 1.27 -0.04 -3.79
N GLN A 16 0.43 0.59 -4.60
CA GLN A 16 0.67 1.92 -5.13
C GLN A 16 0.31 2.96 -4.07
N VAL A 17 1.23 3.88 -3.78
CA VAL A 17 1.06 4.90 -2.73
C VAL A 17 1.48 6.28 -3.24
N SER A 18 0.95 7.33 -2.65
CA SER A 18 1.35 8.72 -2.93
C SER A 18 2.68 9.08 -2.27
N GLU A 19 2.99 8.47 -1.13
CA GLU A 19 4.20 8.73 -0.34
C GLU A 19 4.66 7.47 0.40
N ILE A 20 5.96 7.41 0.70
CA ILE A 20 6.56 6.37 1.53
C ILE A 20 7.11 7.05 2.78
N ALA A 21 6.75 6.50 3.94
CA ALA A 21 7.22 6.98 5.22
C ALA A 21 8.32 6.06 5.78
N GLU A 22 9.23 6.65 6.56
CA GLU A 22 10.27 5.89 7.29
C GLU A 22 9.66 5.04 8.41
N LEU A 23 10.41 4.02 8.85
CA LEU A 23 9.98 3.16 9.94
C LEU A 23 9.69 3.95 11.23
N GLY A 24 8.55 3.67 11.84
CA GLY A 24 8.08 4.34 13.05
C GLY A 24 7.42 5.71 12.82
N GLN A 25 7.34 6.20 11.58
CA GLN A 25 6.63 7.46 11.28
C GLN A 25 5.12 7.29 11.13
N LEU A 26 4.65 6.06 10.85
CA LEU A 26 3.22 5.76 10.79
C LEU A 26 2.72 5.33 12.18
N ASP A 27 1.61 5.92 12.62
CA ASP A 27 0.91 5.53 13.84
C ASP A 27 0.36 4.11 13.71
N PRO A 28 0.74 3.16 14.58
CA PRO A 28 0.25 1.78 14.55
C PRO A 28 -1.28 1.67 14.55
N GLU A 29 -1.99 2.57 15.25
CA GLU A 29 -3.46 2.55 15.34
C GLU A 29 -4.13 2.98 14.02
N HIS A 30 -3.38 3.54 13.08
CA HIS A 30 -3.86 3.96 11.77
C HIS A 30 -3.40 3.04 10.62
N ILE A 31 -2.75 1.91 10.91
CA ILE A 31 -2.35 0.94 9.89
C ILE A 31 -3.55 0.10 9.45
N ILE A 32 -4.09 0.40 8.27
CA ILE A 32 -5.27 -0.29 7.72
C ILE A 32 -4.92 -1.62 7.03
N THR A 33 -3.81 -1.65 6.30
CA THR A 33 -3.29 -2.86 5.64
C THR A 33 -1.93 -3.20 6.25
N PRO A 34 -1.83 -4.24 7.08
CA PRO A 34 -0.55 -4.64 7.66
C PRO A 34 0.48 -4.96 6.57
N GLY A 35 1.71 -4.47 6.75
CA GLY A 35 2.78 -4.63 5.75
C GLY A 35 3.17 -6.07 5.44
N ILE A 36 2.84 -7.03 6.33
CA ILE A 36 3.09 -8.46 6.09
C ILE A 36 2.32 -8.99 4.86
N PHE A 37 1.23 -8.35 4.47
CA PHE A 37 0.43 -8.71 3.29
C PHE A 37 0.84 -7.97 2.02
N VAL A 38 1.89 -7.13 2.08
CA VAL A 38 2.34 -6.28 0.97
C VAL A 38 3.80 -6.57 0.67
N GLN A 39 4.09 -7.12 -0.51
CA GLN A 39 5.45 -7.52 -0.88
C GLN A 39 6.23 -6.37 -1.53
N HIS A 40 5.53 -5.47 -2.21
CA HIS A 40 6.14 -4.31 -2.86
C HIS A 40 5.33 -3.04 -2.61
N VAL A 41 6.03 -1.94 -2.35
CA VAL A 41 5.43 -0.61 -2.23
C VAL A 41 6.05 0.27 -3.31
N VAL A 42 5.20 0.93 -4.10
CA VAL A 42 5.62 1.79 -5.20
C VAL A 42 5.01 3.17 -5.01
N ALA A 43 5.86 4.17 -4.77
CA ALA A 43 5.44 5.56 -4.81
C ALA A 43 5.21 5.99 -6.26
N VAL A 44 4.07 6.59 -6.54
CA VAL A 44 3.76 7.18 -7.84
C VAL A 44 3.43 8.65 -7.69
N ASN A 45 3.88 9.45 -8.66
CA ASN A 45 3.48 10.84 -8.73
C ASN A 45 2.05 10.95 -9.26
N ALA A 46 1.32 11.97 -8.82
CA ALA A 46 0.00 12.29 -9.36
C ALA A 46 0.08 12.44 -10.88
N GLY A 47 -0.57 11.54 -11.62
CA GLY A 47 -0.56 11.46 -13.08
C GLY A 47 -0.03 10.14 -13.67
N GLN A 48 0.58 9.26 -12.88
CA GLN A 48 1.16 8.00 -13.37
C GLN A 48 0.26 6.76 -13.16
N GLY A 49 -1.01 6.96 -12.76
CA GLY A 49 -1.93 5.87 -12.39
C GLY A 49 -3.37 6.00 -12.88
N GLU A 50 -3.74 7.07 -13.59
CA GLU A 50 -5.01 7.09 -14.33
C GLU A 50 -4.83 6.18 -15.56
N ALA A 51 -5.38 4.96 -15.46
CA ALA A 51 -5.60 4.16 -16.65
C ALA A 51 -6.48 4.98 -17.61
N ALA A 52 -5.98 5.20 -18.82
CA ALA A 52 -6.76 5.69 -19.95
C ALA A 52 -7.95 4.77 -20.25
#